data_AF-S9QBD8-F1
#
_entry.id   AF-S9QBD8-F1
#
_cell.length_a   1.000
_cell.length_b   1.000
_cell.length_c   1.000
_cell.angle_alpha   90.00
_cell.angle_beta   90.00
_cell.angle_gamma   90.00
#
_symmetry.space_group_name_H-M   'P 1'
#
loop_
_entity.id
_entity.type
_entity.pdbx_description
1 polymer ?
#
loop_
_entity_poly.entity_id
_entity_poly.type
_entity_poly.pdbx_seq_one_letter_code
_entity_poly.pdbx_strand_id
1 'polypeptide(L)'
;MKQFLAVTIFAAFALPATAQEVRPCDELARVDAVAEPWADSTQTFAGNRVRLVVIDTLEPAAAAFHLVILSPPFDEVGGRQCMMVGSGNSLGFGGMTLVGMTSSYDPATGLTWGVPVKSYNANTGGFDDRVLKVTLNQSSGAVTAGF
;
A
#
# COMPACT_ATOMS: atom_id res chain seq x y z
N MET A 1 -39.17 35.53 29.94
CA MET A 1 -37.86 34.93 30.29
C MET A 1 -37.32 34.29 29.02
N LYS A 2 -36.27 34.84 28.41
CA LYS A 2 -35.74 34.42 27.10
C LYS A 2 -34.83 33.20 27.31
N GLN A 3 -35.27 32.02 26.87
CA GLN A 3 -34.43 30.82 26.86
C GLN A 3 -33.40 30.93 25.73
N PHE A 4 -32.12 31.00 26.08
CA PHE A 4 -31.02 30.90 25.14
C PHE A 4 -30.83 29.42 24.78
N LEU A 5 -31.03 29.06 23.50
CA LEU A 5 -30.60 27.78 22.97
C LEU A 5 -29.06 27.77 22.93
N ALA A 6 -28.43 26.95 23.77
CA ALA A 6 -27.02 26.62 23.66
C ALA A 6 -26.86 25.54 22.58
N VAL A 7 -26.28 25.92 21.43
CA VAL A 7 -25.87 24.97 20.39
C VAL A 7 -24.48 24.46 20.75
N THR A 8 -24.42 23.22 21.26
CA THR A 8 -23.16 22.52 21.53
C THR A 8 -22.59 22.00 20.22
N ILE A 9 -21.55 22.66 19.70
CA ILE A 9 -20.77 22.18 18.54
C ILE A 9 -19.94 20.98 18.99
N PHE A 10 -20.32 19.79 18.53
CA PHE A 10 -19.56 18.56 18.72
C PHE A 10 -18.46 18.49 17.66
N ALA A 11 -17.27 19.01 17.98
CA ALA A 11 -16.10 18.89 17.12
C ALA A 11 -15.59 17.44 17.14
N ALA A 12 -15.92 16.66 16.10
CA ALA A 12 -15.38 15.33 15.90
C ALA A 12 -13.88 15.46 15.54
N PHE A 13 -13.00 15.19 16.50
CA PHE A 13 -11.58 14.99 16.23
C PHE A 13 -11.42 13.68 15.46
N ALA A 14 -11.23 13.78 14.14
CA ALA A 14 -10.74 12.67 13.34
C ALA A 14 -9.30 12.38 13.80
N LEU A 15 -9.11 11.34 14.61
CA LEU A 15 -7.79 10.83 14.92
C LEU A 15 -7.10 10.42 13.61
N PRO A 16 -5.81 10.75 13.42
CA PRO A 16 -5.08 10.25 12.27
C PRO A 16 -5.06 8.72 12.35
N ALA A 17 -5.77 8.07 11.44
CA ALA A 17 -5.50 6.68 11.16
C ALA A 17 -4.08 6.64 10.61
N THR A 18 -3.15 5.93 11.27
CA THR A 18 -1.80 5.71 10.76
C THR A 18 -1.89 4.80 9.55
N ALA A 19 -2.24 5.39 8.41
CA ALA A 19 -2.21 4.74 7.12
C ALA A 19 -0.75 4.47 6.74
N GLN A 20 -0.54 3.38 6.02
CA GLN A 20 0.77 3.08 5.45
C GLN A 20 1.05 4.07 4.31
N GLU A 21 2.32 4.36 4.06
CA GLU A 21 2.67 5.37 3.07
C GLU A 21 2.42 4.84 1.66
N VAL A 22 1.77 5.66 0.86
CA VAL A 22 1.55 5.45 -0.56
C VAL A 22 2.15 6.64 -1.30
N ARG A 23 3.16 6.39 -2.13
CA ARG A 23 3.93 7.43 -2.82
C ARG A 23 4.16 7.06 -4.28
N PRO A 24 4.39 8.03 -5.19
CA PRO A 24 4.87 7.72 -6.53
C PRO A 24 6.16 6.89 -6.47
N CYS A 25 6.38 6.04 -7.46
CA CYS A 25 7.65 5.33 -7.59
C CYS A 25 8.82 6.30 -7.79
N ASP A 26 9.96 5.96 -7.20
CA ASP A 26 11.24 6.67 -7.30
C ASP A 26 12.33 5.72 -7.82
N GLU A 27 13.60 6.08 -7.64
CA GLU A 27 14.75 5.25 -8.06
C GLU A 27 14.80 3.84 -7.44
N LEU A 28 14.07 3.58 -6.34
CA LEU A 28 14.04 2.25 -5.72
C LEU A 28 13.20 1.25 -6.54
N ALA A 29 12.26 1.73 -7.37
CA ALA A 29 11.43 0.89 -8.24
C ALA A 29 12.19 0.41 -9.48
N ARG A 30 13.33 -0.25 -9.28
CA ARG A 30 14.22 -0.78 -10.32
C ARG A 30 13.96 -2.26 -10.59
N VAL A 31 14.20 -2.69 -11.83
CA VAL A 31 13.91 -4.06 -12.29
C VAL A 31 14.70 -5.12 -11.52
N ASP A 32 15.93 -4.81 -11.13
CA ASP A 32 16.81 -5.70 -10.36
C ASP A 32 16.58 -5.63 -8.85
N ALA A 33 15.65 -4.80 -8.38
CA ALA A 33 15.15 -4.87 -7.01
C ALA A 33 13.92 -5.78 -6.89
N VAL A 34 13.39 -6.36 -7.98
CA VAL A 34 12.28 -7.33 -7.87
C VAL A 34 12.74 -8.51 -7.04
N ALA A 35 11.99 -8.81 -5.97
CA ALA A 35 12.33 -9.88 -5.05
C ALA A 35 12.30 -11.24 -5.78
N GLU A 36 13.21 -12.14 -5.40
CA GLU A 36 13.27 -13.50 -5.93
C GLU A 36 12.44 -14.47 -5.07
N PRO A 37 11.74 -15.45 -5.67
CA PRO A 37 11.61 -15.67 -7.11
C PRO A 37 10.54 -14.74 -7.73
N TRP A 38 10.79 -14.21 -8.93
CA TRP A 38 9.88 -13.27 -9.59
C TRP A 38 8.44 -13.79 -9.79
N ALA A 39 8.29 -15.11 -9.95
CA ALA A 39 6.98 -15.76 -10.08
C ALA A 39 6.11 -15.59 -8.83
N ASP A 40 6.74 -15.49 -7.65
CA ASP A 40 6.06 -15.32 -6.36
C ASP A 40 6.01 -13.85 -5.92
N SER A 41 6.86 -13.00 -6.52
CA SER A 41 6.96 -11.57 -6.22
C SER A 41 6.23 -10.68 -7.20
N THR A 42 5.58 -11.24 -8.23
CA THR A 42 4.75 -10.49 -9.17
C THR A 42 3.39 -11.13 -9.38
N GLN A 43 2.33 -10.30 -9.45
CA GLN A 43 1.00 -10.80 -9.77
C GLN A 43 0.20 -9.77 -10.57
N THR A 44 -0.58 -10.23 -11.54
CA THR A 44 -1.39 -9.38 -12.42
C THR A 44 -2.88 -9.51 -12.15
N PHE A 45 -3.60 -8.41 -12.34
CA PHE A 45 -5.05 -8.31 -12.17
C PHE A 45 -5.68 -7.53 -13.34
N ALA A 46 -7.02 -7.62 -13.44
CA ALA A 46 -7.82 -6.88 -14.42
C ALA A 46 -7.29 -7.02 -15.85
N GLY A 47 -7.01 -8.25 -16.30
CA GLY A 47 -6.49 -8.52 -17.65
C GLY A 47 -5.13 -7.86 -17.91
N ASN A 48 -4.18 -7.98 -16.97
CA ASN A 48 -2.83 -7.41 -17.04
C ASN A 48 -2.75 -5.87 -17.03
N ARG A 49 -3.86 -5.20 -16.68
CA ARG A 49 -3.89 -3.74 -16.53
C ARG A 49 -3.34 -3.29 -15.18
N VAL A 50 -3.43 -4.14 -14.17
CA VAL A 50 -2.85 -3.90 -12.84
C VAL A 50 -1.79 -4.96 -12.57
N ARG A 51 -0.64 -4.56 -12.02
CA ARG A 51 0.42 -5.47 -11.60
C ARG A 51 0.92 -5.05 -10.21
N LEU A 52 1.00 -6.03 -9.32
CA LEU A 52 1.71 -5.94 -8.07
C LEU A 52 3.12 -6.51 -8.27
N VAL A 53 4.11 -5.86 -7.68
CA VAL A 53 5.51 -6.28 -7.67
C VAL A 53 6.06 -6.04 -6.28
N VAL A 54 6.59 -7.07 -5.63
CA VAL A 54 7.36 -6.93 -4.40
C VAL A 54 8.80 -6.63 -4.80
N ILE A 55 9.34 -5.54 -4.29
CA ILE A 55 10.76 -5.22 -4.41
C ILE A 55 11.46 -5.38 -3.06
N ASP A 56 12.73 -5.78 -3.10
CA ASP A 56 13.66 -5.89 -1.99
C ASP A 56 14.84 -4.94 -2.25
N THR A 57 14.94 -3.86 -1.47
CA THR A 57 16.02 -2.88 -1.58
C THR A 57 17.29 -3.29 -0.84
N LEU A 58 17.31 -4.49 -0.24
CA LEU A 58 18.33 -5.08 0.63
C LEU A 58 18.51 -4.34 1.96
N GLU A 59 18.60 -3.01 1.92
CA GLU A 59 18.77 -2.15 3.09
C GLU A 59 17.73 -1.03 3.13
N PRO A 60 17.34 -0.55 4.33
CA PRO A 60 17.70 -1.11 5.63
C PRO A 60 17.05 -2.48 5.87
N ALA A 61 17.76 -3.45 6.44
CA ALA A 61 17.24 -4.81 6.65
C ALA A 61 15.88 -4.88 7.39
N ALA A 62 15.61 -3.90 8.27
CA ALA A 62 14.34 -3.80 8.99
C ALA A 62 13.15 -3.29 8.13
N ALA A 63 13.41 -2.80 6.92
CA ALA A 63 12.46 -2.07 6.10
C ALA A 63 12.79 -2.14 4.58
N ALA A 64 13.35 -3.25 4.11
CA ALA A 64 13.81 -3.40 2.73
C ALA A 64 12.69 -3.66 1.71
N PHE A 65 11.53 -4.15 2.15
CA PHE A 65 10.49 -4.63 1.24
C PHE A 65 9.43 -3.59 0.95
N HIS A 66 9.16 -3.32 -0.33
CA HIS A 66 8.08 -2.42 -0.75
C HIS A 66 7.14 -3.10 -1.74
N LEU A 67 5.88 -2.67 -1.77
CA LEU A 67 4.92 -3.08 -2.79
C LEU A 67 4.87 -2.02 -3.88
N VAL A 68 5.27 -2.35 -5.10
CA VAL A 68 5.06 -1.54 -6.30
C VAL A 68 3.76 -1.95 -6.98
N ILE A 69 2.96 -0.96 -7.36
CA ILE A 69 1.67 -1.10 -8.02
C ILE A 69 1.73 -0.35 -9.35
N LEU A 70 1.70 -1.09 -10.44
CA LEU A 70 1.55 -0.55 -11.78
C LEU A 70 0.09 -0.66 -12.20
N SER A 71 -0.59 0.47 -12.42
CA SER A 71 -2.03 0.49 -12.67
C SER A 71 -2.45 1.60 -13.63
N PRO A 72 -3.71 1.61 -14.10
CA PRO A 72 -4.32 2.83 -14.62
C PRO A 72 -4.47 3.89 -13.51
N PRO A 73 -4.77 5.16 -13.86
CA PRO A 73 -4.94 5.68 -15.21
C PRO A 73 -3.67 5.55 -16.05
N PHE A 74 -3.84 5.37 -17.36
CA PHE A 74 -2.73 5.44 -18.30
C PHE A 74 -2.56 6.89 -18.75
N ASP A 75 -1.32 7.33 -18.91
CA ASP A 75 -1.02 8.63 -19.54
C ASP A 75 -1.32 8.61 -21.05
N GLU A 76 -1.14 9.75 -21.72
CA GLU A 76 -1.46 9.93 -23.13
C GLU A 76 -0.67 9.01 -24.07
N VAL A 77 0.46 8.48 -23.63
CA VAL A 77 1.31 7.55 -24.41
C VAL A 77 1.18 6.11 -23.94
N GLY A 78 0.27 5.82 -23.00
CA GLY A 78 0.01 4.48 -22.49
C GLY A 78 0.91 4.05 -21.32
N GLY A 79 1.67 4.99 -20.74
CA GLY A 79 2.42 4.79 -19.51
C GLY A 79 1.49 4.52 -18.33
N ARG A 80 1.92 3.64 -17.42
CA ARG A 80 1.14 3.25 -16.24
C ARG A 80 1.42 4.21 -15.10
N GLN A 81 0.41 4.49 -14.28
CA GLN A 81 0.66 4.98 -12.93
C GLN A 81 1.56 3.98 -12.19
N CYS A 82 2.59 4.48 -11.51
CA CYS A 82 3.47 3.69 -10.65
C CYS A 82 3.40 4.23 -9.22
N MET A 83 2.84 3.44 -8.31
CA MET A 83 2.80 3.74 -6.89
C MET A 83 3.61 2.72 -6.10
N MET A 84 4.22 3.17 -5.03
CA MET A 84 4.96 2.35 -4.07
C MET A 84 4.30 2.47 -2.70
N VAL A 85 4.15 1.34 -2.02
CA VAL A 85 3.60 1.24 -0.66
C VAL A 85 4.69 0.78 0.29
N GLY A 86 4.87 1.51 1.39
CA GLY A 86 5.85 1.24 2.44
C GLY A 86 5.27 1.43 3.84
N SER A 87 6.06 1.16 4.88
CA SER A 87 5.61 1.30 6.26
C SER A 87 5.49 2.75 6.74
N GLY A 88 6.22 3.67 6.09
CA GLY A 88 6.19 5.11 6.34
C GLY A 88 7.57 5.76 6.27
N ASN A 89 7.62 7.08 6.07
CA ASN A 89 8.86 7.85 5.97
C ASN A 89 9.86 7.30 4.93
N SER A 90 9.34 6.88 3.78
CA SER A 90 10.06 6.21 2.68
C SER A 90 10.71 4.86 3.05
N LEU A 91 10.37 4.28 4.20
CA LEU A 91 10.80 2.95 4.61
C LEU A 91 9.79 1.88 4.15
N GLY A 92 10.30 0.69 3.86
CA GLY A 92 9.51 -0.49 3.54
C GLY A 92 9.15 -1.30 4.80
N PHE A 93 8.89 -2.58 4.57
CA PHE A 93 8.61 -3.60 5.58
C PHE A 93 9.84 -4.51 5.75
N GLY A 94 9.94 -5.22 6.86
CA GLY A 94 11.00 -6.20 7.09
C GLY A 94 10.84 -7.50 6.31
N GLY A 95 9.73 -7.64 5.59
CA GLY A 95 9.38 -8.81 4.79
C GLY A 95 8.03 -8.60 4.12
N MET A 96 7.87 -9.16 2.93
CA MET A 96 6.62 -9.12 2.17
C MET A 96 6.56 -10.31 1.21
N THR A 97 5.37 -10.88 1.02
CA THR A 97 5.15 -11.90 -0.01
C THR A 97 3.75 -11.76 -0.61
N LEU A 98 3.61 -12.07 -1.90
CA LEU A 98 2.29 -12.20 -2.53
C LEU A 98 1.72 -13.61 -2.36
N VAL A 99 2.54 -14.59 -1.95
CA VAL A 99 2.09 -15.96 -1.68
C VAL A 99 1.10 -15.94 -0.52
N GLY A 100 -0.09 -16.49 -0.75
CA GLY A 100 -1.16 -16.52 0.24
C GLY A 100 -1.87 -15.17 0.44
N MET A 101 -1.62 -14.16 -0.41
CA MET A 101 -2.39 -12.93 -0.36
C MET A 101 -3.86 -13.15 -0.75
N THR A 102 -4.72 -12.29 -0.26
CA THR A 102 -6.15 -12.27 -0.63
C THR A 102 -6.43 -11.14 -1.62
N SER A 103 -7.46 -11.31 -2.45
CA SER A 103 -7.92 -10.27 -3.36
C SER A 103 -9.44 -10.26 -3.49
N SER A 104 -10.03 -9.07 -3.56
CA SER A 104 -11.44 -8.88 -3.86
C SER A 104 -11.66 -7.66 -4.76
N TYR A 105 -12.83 -7.62 -5.40
CA TYR A 105 -13.23 -6.50 -6.25
C TYR A 105 -14.65 -6.07 -5.88
N ASP A 106 -14.84 -4.76 -5.74
CA ASP A 106 -16.14 -4.11 -5.60
C ASP A 106 -16.16 -2.87 -6.51
N PRO A 107 -17.10 -2.73 -7.45
CA PRO A 107 -17.19 -1.55 -8.33
C PRO A 107 -17.25 -0.20 -7.59
N ALA A 108 -17.74 -0.16 -6.35
CA ALA A 108 -17.86 1.07 -5.58
C ALA A 108 -16.52 1.51 -4.94
N THR A 109 -15.60 0.57 -4.69
CA THR A 109 -14.35 0.86 -3.95
C THR A 109 -13.08 0.52 -4.75
N GLY A 110 -13.13 -0.51 -5.59
CA GLY A 110 -12.06 -0.94 -6.48
C GLY A 110 -11.51 -2.33 -6.16
N LEU A 111 -10.26 -2.56 -6.55
CA LEU A 111 -9.52 -3.78 -6.20
C LEU A 111 -8.94 -3.63 -4.80
N THR A 112 -9.12 -4.64 -3.97
CA THR A 112 -8.53 -4.68 -2.62
C THR A 112 -7.71 -5.94 -2.47
N TRP A 113 -6.54 -5.80 -1.84
CA TRP A 113 -5.64 -6.90 -1.52
C TRP A 113 -5.34 -6.92 -0.02
N GLY A 114 -5.20 -8.11 0.54
CA GLY A 114 -4.60 -8.34 1.86
C GLY A 114 -3.27 -9.03 1.68
N VAL A 115 -2.17 -8.29 1.84
CA VAL A 115 -0.79 -8.73 1.56
C VAL A 115 -0.07 -9.05 2.87
N PRO A 116 0.44 -10.28 3.07
CA PRO A 116 1.27 -10.60 4.22
C PRO A 116 2.57 -9.77 4.25
N VAL A 117 2.84 -9.12 5.38
CA VAL A 117 4.05 -8.33 5.63
C VAL A 117 4.62 -8.56 7.02
N LYS A 118 5.90 -8.25 7.20
CA LYS A 118 6.58 -8.19 8.49
C LYS A 118 6.85 -6.73 8.87
N SER A 119 6.22 -6.25 9.93
CA SER A 119 6.46 -4.91 10.45
C SER A 119 7.57 -4.94 11.50
N TYR A 120 8.58 -4.08 11.37
CA TYR A 120 9.61 -3.97 12.40
C TYR A 120 9.01 -3.46 13.72
N ASN A 121 9.41 -4.08 14.84
CA ASN A 121 8.99 -3.72 16.18
C ASN A 121 10.20 -3.21 16.97
N ALA A 122 10.28 -1.88 17.12
CA ALA A 122 11.40 -1.24 17.79
C ALA A 122 11.52 -1.59 19.29
N ASN A 123 10.43 -2.01 19.95
CA ASN A 123 10.46 -2.37 21.37
C ASN A 123 11.12 -3.73 21.61
N THR A 124 10.98 -4.65 20.65
CA THR A 124 11.52 -6.01 20.74
C THR A 124 12.78 -6.21 19.90
N GLY A 125 13.03 -5.32 18.93
CA GLY A 125 14.06 -5.50 17.90
C GLY A 125 13.72 -6.58 16.87
N GLY A 126 12.50 -7.12 16.91
CA GLY A 126 12.02 -8.18 16.03
C GLY A 126 11.03 -7.69 14.98
N PHE A 127 10.22 -8.61 14.47
CA PHE A 127 9.17 -8.32 13.50
C PHE A 127 7.83 -8.92 13.94
N ASP A 128 6.75 -8.18 13.69
CA ASP A 128 5.38 -8.63 13.86
C ASP A 128 4.79 -9.00 12.50
N ASP A 129 4.15 -10.17 12.39
CA ASP A 129 3.39 -10.56 11.20
C ASP A 129 2.10 -9.73 11.12
N ARG A 130 1.85 -9.12 9.96
CA ARG A 130 0.69 -8.26 9.70
C ARG A 130 0.12 -8.52 8.31
N VAL A 131 -1.12 -8.09 8.10
CA VAL A 131 -1.74 -8.06 6.77
C VAL A 131 -1.90 -6.61 6.36
N LEU A 132 -1.16 -6.21 5.33
CA LEU A 132 -1.30 -4.92 4.69
C LEU A 132 -2.53 -4.95 3.77
N LYS A 133 -3.56 -4.20 4.13
CA LYS A 133 -4.73 -3.97 3.28
C LYS A 133 -4.42 -2.83 2.32
N VAL A 134 -4.45 -3.11 1.02
CA VAL A 134 -4.24 -2.12 -0.04
C VAL A 134 -5.48 -2.06 -0.92
N THR A 135 -5.97 -0.87 -1.21
CA THR A 135 -7.10 -0.66 -2.12
C THR A 135 -6.69 0.26 -3.26
N LEU A 136 -6.94 -0.17 -4.50
CA LEU A 136 -6.83 0.61 -5.72
C LEU A 136 -8.21 0.91 -6.28
N ASN A 137 -8.61 2.18 -6.29
CA ASN A 137 -9.75 2.63 -7.07
C ASN A 137 -9.34 2.74 -8.55
N GLN A 138 -9.78 1.80 -9.37
CA GLN A 138 -9.36 1.73 -10.78
C GLN A 138 -9.89 2.86 -11.66
N SER A 139 -10.93 3.58 -11.21
CA SER A 139 -11.50 4.70 -11.98
C SER A 139 -10.73 6.00 -11.77
N SER A 140 -10.23 6.25 -10.55
CA SER A 140 -9.47 7.45 -10.21
C SER A 140 -7.96 7.25 -10.16
N GLY A 141 -7.50 5.99 -10.05
CA GLY A 141 -6.09 5.67 -9.77
C GLY A 141 -5.70 5.79 -8.30
N ALA A 142 -6.60 6.23 -7.41
CA ALA A 142 -6.28 6.41 -6.00
C ALA A 142 -5.91 5.08 -5.33
N VAL A 143 -4.80 5.09 -4.59
CA VAL A 143 -4.32 3.95 -3.81
C VAL A 143 -4.33 4.33 -2.33
N THR A 144 -4.85 3.45 -1.48
CA THR A 144 -4.80 3.58 -0.02
C THR A 144 -4.23 2.30 0.59
N ALA A 145 -3.58 2.44 1.75
CA ALA A 145 -2.96 1.31 2.44
C ALA A 145 -3.05 1.46 3.97
N GLY A 146 -3.29 0.35 4.67
CA GLY A 146 -3.45 0.30 6.13
C GLY A 146 -3.43 -1.13 6.67
N PHE A 147 -3.34 -1.27 7.99
CA PHE A 147 -3.54 -2.56 8.68
C PHE A 147 -4.99 -2.76 9.11
#